data_AF-A0A352WR27-F1
#
_entry.id   AF-A0A352WR27-F1
#
_cell.length_a   1.000
_cell.length_b   1.000
_cell.length_c   1.000
_cell.angle_alpha   90.00
_cell.angle_beta   90.00
_cell.angle_gamma   90.00
#
_symmetry.space_group_name_H-M   'P 1'
#
loop_
_entity.id
_entity.type
_entity.pdbx_description
1 polymer ?
#
loop_
_entity_poly.entity_id
_entity_poly.type
_entity_poly.pdbx_seq_one_letter_code
_entity_poly.pdbx_strand_id
1 'polypeptide(L)' 'FNGIVHVQLFDKRSQITTLNNDGAPNPHTFQVFRNVLFRGVASVTAGTFAFEFVVPRDIDYSYGTGRISAYAVS' A
#
# COMPACT_ATOMS: atom_id res chain seq x y z
N PHE A 1 4.37 -24.16 -2.83
CA PHE A 1 5.15 -23.43 -1.81
C PHE A 1 4.37 -23.45 -0.51
N ASN A 2 5.01 -23.79 0.60
CA ASN A 2 4.43 -23.73 1.93
C ASN A 2 5.32 -22.81 2.74
N GLY A 3 4.77 -21.75 3.33
CA GLY A 3 5.57 -20.72 3.95
C GLY A 3 4.76 -19.54 4.45
N ILE A 4 5.37 -18.36 4.49
CA ILE A 4 4.72 -17.12 4.91
C ILE A 4 4.69 -16.12 3.73
N VAL A 5 3.70 -15.24 3.71
CA VAL A 5 3.65 -14.09 2.80
C VAL A 5 3.44 -12.82 3.59
N HIS A 6 4.29 -11.82 3.34
CA HIS A 6 4.08 -10.46 3.83
C HIS A 6 3.14 -9.74 2.87
N VAL A 7 2.03 -9.24 3.40
CA VAL A 7 1.01 -8.53 2.61
C VAL A 7 0.91 -7.08 3.09
N GLN A 8 0.90 -6.16 2.14
CA GLN A 8 0.58 -4.75 2.35
C GLN A 8 -0.53 -4.32 1.40
N LEU A 9 -1.59 -3.76 1.96
CA LEU A 9 -2.68 -3.14 1.21
C LEU A 9 -2.55 -1.62 1.32
N PHE A 10 -2.54 -0.97 0.16
CA PHE A 10 -2.53 0.47 0.03
C PHE A 10 -3.89 0.95 -0.49
N ASP A 11 -4.32 2.11 0.00
CA ASP A 11 -5.39 2.88 -0.62
C ASP A 11 -4.92 3.38 -2.01
N LYS A 12 -5.78 4.10 -2.73
CA LYS A 12 -5.43 4.81 -3.96
C LYS A 12 -4.21 5.72 -3.80
N ARG A 13 -3.61 6.08 -4.94
CA ARG A 13 -2.47 7.02 -4.96
C ARG A 13 -2.89 8.38 -4.42
N SER A 14 -2.05 8.96 -3.58
CA SER A 14 -2.14 10.34 -3.13
C SER A 14 -1.22 11.21 -3.98
N GLN A 15 -1.66 12.44 -4.25
CA GLN A 15 -0.82 13.45 -4.87
C GLN A 15 0.01 14.15 -3.80
N ILE A 16 1.33 14.19 -3.97
CA ILE A 16 2.26 14.81 -3.05
C ILE A 16 3.07 15.86 -3.80
N THR A 17 3.20 17.04 -3.20
CA THR A 17 4.03 18.13 -3.69
C THR A 17 5.27 18.25 -2.80
N THR A 18 6.46 18.34 -3.41
CA THR A 18 7.73 18.47 -2.68
C THR A 18 7.85 19.85 -2.02
N LEU A 19 8.81 20.00 -1.09
CA LEU A 19 9.03 21.26 -0.37
C LEU A 19 9.85 22.30 -1.15
N ASN A 20 10.45 21.92 -2.28
CA ASN A 20 11.28 22.81 -3.11
C ASN A 20 12.50 23.43 -2.39
N ASN A 21 13.22 22.61 -1.62
CA ASN A 21 14.33 23.06 -0.77
C ASN A 21 15.67 23.26 -1.52
N ASP A 22 15.70 22.97 -2.82
CA ASP A 22 16.89 23.01 -3.69
C ASP A 22 16.92 24.26 -4.60
N GLY A 23 15.97 25.18 -4.44
CA GLY A 23 15.90 26.42 -5.22
C GLY A 23 15.41 26.21 -6.65
N ALA A 24 14.78 25.07 -6.97
CA ALA A 24 14.15 24.88 -8.27
C ALA A 24 12.97 25.88 -8.46
N PRO A 25 12.60 26.20 -9.71
CA PRO A 25 11.60 27.25 -9.97
C PRO A 25 10.22 26.93 -9.37
N ASN A 26 9.85 25.66 -9.28
CA ASN A 26 8.55 25.22 -8.79
C ASN A 26 8.66 23.91 -8.01
N PRO A 27 7.84 23.71 -6.97
CA PRO A 27 7.66 22.42 -6.31
C PRO A 27 7.25 21.31 -7.30
N HIS A 28 7.84 20.12 -7.15
CA HIS A 28 7.50 18.97 -7.97
C HIS A 28 6.32 18.20 -7.37
N THR A 29 5.34 17.87 -8.20
CA THR A 29 4.15 17.12 -7.77
C THR A 29 4.11 15.75 -8.43
N PHE A 30 3.91 14.69 -7.63
CA PHE A 30 3.88 13.31 -8.10
C PHE A 30 2.84 12.46 -7.35
N GLN A 31 2.50 11.30 -7.92
CA GLN A 31 1.51 10.38 -7.36
C GLN A 31 2.18 9.16 -6.72
N VAL A 32 1.83 8.85 -5.47
CA VAL A 32 2.43 7.75 -4.71
C VAL A 32 1.39 7.02 -3.87
N PHE A 33 1.57 5.71 -3.69
CA PHE A 33 0.82 4.91 -2.72
C PHE A 33 1.35 5.21 -1.31
N ARG A 34 0.76 6.20 -0.64
CA ARG A 34 1.20 6.66 0.68
C ARG A 34 0.44 6.00 1.82
N ASN A 35 -0.87 5.83 1.66
CA ASN A 35 -1.76 5.37 2.73
C ASN A 35 -1.81 3.84 2.76
N VAL A 36 -1.34 3.26 3.86
CA VAL A 36 -1.40 1.82 4.10
C VAL A 36 -2.68 1.52 4.89
N LEU A 37 -3.57 0.71 4.31
CA LEU A 37 -4.80 0.26 4.97
C LEU A 37 -4.54 -0.97 5.84
N PHE A 38 -3.62 -1.83 5.42
CA PHE A 38 -3.27 -3.04 6.16
C PHE A 38 -1.83 -3.46 5.90
N ARG A 39 -1.18 -4.01 6.94
CA ARG A 39 0.12 -4.66 6.87
C ARG A 39 0.08 -5.88 7.78
N GLY A 40 0.38 -7.05 7.23
CA GLY A 40 0.36 -8.29 7.98
C GLY A 40 1.11 -9.43 7.33
N VAL A 41 0.97 -10.61 7.92
CA VAL A 41 1.52 -11.87 7.43
C VAL A 41 0.39 -12.89 7.29
N ALA A 42 0.48 -13.76 6.29
CA ALA A 42 -0.42 -14.89 6.11
C ALA A 42 0.38 -16.16 5.84
N SER A 43 -0.14 -17.31 6.27
CA SER A 43 0.43 -18.61 5.91
C SER A 43 0.05 -18.97 4.49
N VAL A 44 1.01 -19.51 3.74
CA VAL A 44 0.81 -20.07 2.40
C VAL A 44 0.80 -21.58 2.53
N THR A 45 -0.25 -22.22 2.00
CA THR A 45 -0.38 -23.68 1.93
C THR A 45 -0.61 -24.08 0.49
N ALA A 46 0.24 -24.94 -0.05
CA ALA A 46 0.24 -25.38 -1.44
C ALA A 46 0.21 -24.22 -2.47
N GLY A 47 0.82 -23.08 -2.13
CA GLY A 47 0.85 -21.89 -2.99
C GLY A 47 -0.37 -20.96 -2.84
N THR A 48 -1.34 -21.32 -2.00
CA THR A 48 -2.54 -20.54 -1.74
C THR A 48 -2.47 -19.88 -0.36
N PHE A 49 -2.97 -18.65 -0.25
CA PHE A 49 -3.09 -17.93 1.02
C PHE A 49 -4.35 -17.07 1.03
N ALA A 50 -4.84 -16.78 2.23
CA ALA A 50 -5.95 -15.87 2.49
C ALA A 50 -5.62 -14.99 3.70
N PHE A 51 -6.17 -13.79 3.73
CA PHE A 51 -6.04 -12.88 4.87
C PHE A 51 -7.30 -12.01 4.97
N GLU A 52 -7.59 -11.59 6.19
CA GLU A 52 -8.68 -10.67 6.50
C GLU A 52 -8.10 -9.43 7.18
N PHE A 53 -8.76 -8.30 6.99
CA PHE A 53 -8.34 -7.05 7.61
C PHE A 53 -9.55 -6.17 7.91
N VAL A 54 -9.40 -5.32 8.91
CA VAL A 54 -10.41 -4.31 9.25
C VAL A 54 -10.09 -3.03 8.50
N VAL A 55 -11.09 -2.45 7.84
CA VAL A 55 -10.96 -1.16 7.16
C VAL A 55 -11.14 -0.03 8.18
N PRO A 56 -10.22 0.93 8.28
CA PRO A 56 -10.40 2.11 9.11
C PRO A 56 -11.64 2.92 8.67
N ARG A 57 -12.34 3.53 9.63
CA ARG A 57 -13.54 4.33 9.32
C ARG A 57 -13.19 5.67 8.68
N ASP A 58 -12.00 6.19 8.94
CA ASP A 58 -11.53 7.52 8.52
C ASP A 58 -10.74 7.50 7.21
N ILE A 59 -10.97 6.49 6.36
CA ILE A 59 -10.36 6.42 5.03
C ILE A 59 -10.92 7.50 4.09
N ASP A 60 -10.16 7.80 3.04
CA ASP A 60 -10.67 8.62 1.95
C ASP A 60 -11.70 7.82 1.14
N TYR A 61 -12.97 8.25 1.22
CA TYR A 61 -14.12 7.62 0.58
C TYR A 61 -14.22 7.84 -0.93
N SER A 62 -13.34 8.64 -1.53
CA SER A 62 -13.33 8.78 -2.98
C SER A 62 -12.88 7.48 -3.65
N TYR A 63 -13.59 7.11 -4.72
CA TYR A 63 -13.30 5.90 -5.47
C TYR A 63 -11.94 5.99 -6.16
N GLY A 64 -11.19 4.90 -6.12
CA GLY A 64 -9.90 4.79 -6.80
C GLY A 64 -9.29 3.40 -6.70
N THR A 65 -8.29 3.14 -7.53
CA THR A 65 -7.59 1.85 -7.55
C THR A 65 -6.54 1.80 -6.45
N GLY A 66 -6.76 0.92 -5.47
CA GLY A 66 -5.75 0.56 -4.47
C GLY A 66 -4.68 -0.37 -5.01
N ARG A 67 -3.76 -0.79 -4.14
CA ARG A 67 -2.69 -1.74 -4.51
C ARG A 67 -2.47 -2.75 -3.40
N ILE A 68 -2.35 -4.03 -3.79
CA ILE A 68 -1.85 -5.09 -2.91
C ILE A 68 -0.41 -5.41 -3.33
N SER A 69 0.50 -5.40 -2.37
CA SER A 69 1.86 -5.92 -2.52
C SER A 69 1.99 -7.16 -1.65
N ALA A 70 2.34 -8.29 -2.25
CA ALA A 70 2.52 -9.56 -1.55
C ALA A 70 3.93 -10.10 -1.84
N TYR A 71 4.68 -10.42 -0.79
CA TYR A 71 6.04 -10.95 -0.89
C TYR A 71 6.15 -12.24 -0.08
N ALA A 72 6.32 -13.36 -0.79
CA ALA A 72 6.42 -14.68 -0.18
C ALA A 72 7.84 -14.92 0.36
N VAL A 73 7.93 -15.37 1.60
CA VAL A 73 9.17 -15.73 2.30
C VAL A 73 8.98 -17.09 2.97
N SER A 74 9.94 -17.99 2.71
CA SER A 74 10.12 -19.33 3.30
C SER A 74 8.88 -20.11 3.75
#